data_AF-I3ZFN3-F1
#
_entry.id   AF-I3ZFN3-F1
#
_cell.length_a   1.000
_cell.length_b   1.000
_cell.length_c   1.000
_cell.angle_alpha   90.00
_cell.angle_beta   90.00
_cell.angle_gamma   90.00
#
_symmetry.space_group_name_H-M   'P 1'
#
loop_
_entity.id
_entity.type
_entity.pdbx_description
1 polymer ?
#
loop_
_entity_poly.entity_id
_entity_poly.type
_entity_poly.pdbx_seq_one_letter_code
_entity_poly.pdbx_strand_id
1 'polypeptide(L)'
;MSRAVWQGWIGAAALMLGGLSAVSHARAQASNVTPTPTGETTPTVNKSAPPEERPDPMKRRLSDRERIQQQKYLKNELKPDGTFKKWLEQDVVWIISDQEISAFKSLKNDEERENFIENFWLRRNPNPDSPDNEFREQHYARIAYANEHFAAGKPGWKTDRGHIYIAWGKPDSIDSHPSGGSYDRPMEEGGGTTSTFPFEVWHYRYAEGLGDNVDLEFVDTCQCNDYHMTIDRSEKDALKYVAGAGATLYEQTGQATRADRMNGGLEQLGKGPMSTSQQSKQFDRISLFAKALAAPPIKFKDMEQYITSAQILKGPPFLFDVRTDYVKVTNDTVLVPVTLQIQNKDITFQTKDNVSTGTVNILGQVSNINHRIVQTFEDTVNVQVPSEFLAKTQANKNMYWKALPLRPGMYKVDIVIKDVNNPEHIGTWRRSVNVPKYDDDRLSASSLILASSMARVPSKEIGAGSFVIGNTKVIPSVSANPSLPVIFKKSGNLNFWMQVYNLGIDEKSKQNNAEIQYQVTDLATNKFVLDTTESTAKTNPNADQVTLEKSLPLGSLQPGKYSLAIKINDGVSKQQISQTAPFVIE
;
A
#
# COMPACT_ATOMS: atom_id res chain seq x y z
N MET A 1 -17.45 29.56 -50.49
CA MET A 1 -18.82 29.26 -51.00
C MET A 1 -19.27 28.00 -50.27
N SER A 2 -20.37 27.88 -49.52
CA SER A 2 -21.51 28.73 -49.10
C SER A 2 -22.06 28.03 -47.83
N ARG A 3 -22.06 28.66 -46.64
CA ARG A 3 -23.21 29.31 -45.95
C ARG A 3 -24.54 28.53 -45.92
N ALA A 4 -25.02 28.22 -44.71
CA ALA A 4 -26.27 28.69 -44.06
C ALA A 4 -26.65 27.74 -42.89
N VAL A 5 -26.61 28.15 -41.60
CA VAL A 5 -27.59 28.92 -40.80
C VAL A 5 -28.79 28.09 -40.32
N TRP A 6 -28.97 27.95 -39.00
CA TRP A 6 -30.23 28.21 -38.26
C TRP A 6 -30.01 28.27 -36.73
N GLN A 7 -30.15 29.48 -36.16
CA GLN A 7 -30.57 29.76 -34.76
C GLN A 7 -32.11 29.58 -34.69
N GLY A 8 -32.84 29.35 -33.59
CA GLY A 8 -32.71 29.64 -32.16
C GLY A 8 -34.01 30.32 -31.69
N TRP A 9 -34.66 29.87 -30.61
CA TRP A 9 -35.76 30.57 -29.88
C TRP A 9 -35.62 30.24 -28.38
N ILE A 10 -35.20 31.17 -27.50
CA ILE A 10 -35.88 32.30 -26.82
C ILE A 10 -36.45 31.92 -25.45
N GLY A 11 -36.02 32.68 -24.43
CA GLY A 11 -36.66 32.72 -23.10
C GLY A 11 -35.79 33.35 -22.01
N ALA A 12 -35.29 34.58 -22.21
CA ALA A 12 -34.57 35.34 -21.19
C ALA A 12 -35.51 36.33 -20.48
N ALA A 13 -35.38 36.40 -19.16
CA ALA A 13 -36.01 37.36 -18.25
C ALA A 13 -35.18 38.65 -18.12
N ALA A 14 -35.87 39.78 -17.93
CA ALA A 14 -35.38 41.09 -17.47
C ALA A 14 -36.62 42.02 -17.45
N LEU A 15 -36.86 43.00 -16.58
CA LEU A 15 -36.25 43.62 -15.40
C LEU A 15 -37.24 44.74 -14.98
N MET A 16 -36.90 45.53 -13.95
CA MET A 16 -37.48 46.82 -13.53
C MET A 16 -38.67 46.72 -12.57
N LEU A 17 -38.81 47.49 -11.47
CA LEU A 17 -38.22 48.77 -11.04
C LEU A 17 -38.39 48.88 -9.51
N GLY A 18 -37.42 49.53 -8.83
CA GLY A 18 -37.60 50.06 -7.47
C GLY A 18 -38.06 51.52 -7.49
N GLY A 19 -38.63 52.00 -6.37
CA GLY A 19 -38.81 53.44 -6.13
C GLY A 19 -40.01 53.85 -5.25
N LEU A 20 -39.74 54.02 -3.95
CA LEU A 20 -40.16 55.11 -3.03
C LEU A 20 -41.49 55.87 -3.22
N SER A 21 -42.30 55.95 -2.15
CA SER A 21 -42.78 57.16 -1.41
C SER A 21 -44.03 56.81 -0.57
N ALA A 22 -43.95 56.82 0.77
CA ALA A 22 -44.29 57.90 1.71
C ALA A 22 -45.79 58.27 1.79
N VAL A 23 -46.37 58.21 3.01
CA VAL A 23 -47.18 59.26 3.67
C VAL A 23 -47.80 58.73 4.99
N SER A 24 -47.38 59.40 6.07
CA SER A 24 -47.93 59.62 7.41
C SER A 24 -49.34 59.14 7.81
N HIS A 25 -49.51 58.73 9.09
CA HIS A 25 -50.16 59.54 10.14
C HIS A 25 -49.84 59.00 11.55
N ALA A 26 -49.93 59.92 12.52
CA ALA A 26 -49.23 59.94 13.80
C ALA A 26 -50.13 59.69 15.03
N ARG A 27 -49.49 59.78 16.21
CA ARG A 27 -49.99 60.07 17.58
C ARG A 27 -50.07 58.82 18.48
N ALA A 28 -49.19 58.58 19.46
CA ALA A 28 -48.63 59.35 20.59
C ALA A 28 -49.41 59.20 21.91
N GLN A 29 -48.62 59.14 22.98
CA GLN A 29 -48.90 59.17 24.43
C GLN A 29 -49.24 57.83 25.11
N ALA A 30 -48.83 57.53 26.34
CA ALA A 30 -47.75 57.96 27.24
C ALA A 30 -47.86 57.09 28.51
N SER A 31 -46.73 56.91 29.22
CA SER A 31 -46.57 56.75 30.68
C SER A 31 -47.12 55.53 31.45
N ASN A 32 -46.15 54.76 31.98
CA ASN A 32 -45.96 54.22 33.34
C ASN A 32 -47.17 53.85 34.22
N VAL A 33 -47.11 52.65 34.83
CA VAL A 33 -47.00 52.41 36.30
C VAL A 33 -47.16 50.90 36.58
N THR A 34 -46.22 50.30 37.31
CA THR A 34 -46.29 48.98 37.96
C THR A 34 -47.24 49.05 39.18
N PRO A 35 -47.99 47.98 39.55
CA PRO A 35 -47.46 47.02 40.52
C PRO A 35 -48.04 45.58 40.44
N THR A 36 -47.35 44.60 41.03
CA THR A 36 -47.86 43.29 41.53
C THR A 36 -48.82 43.51 42.73
N PRO A 37 -49.78 42.63 43.14
CA PRO A 37 -49.52 41.22 43.55
C PRO A 37 -50.71 40.19 43.48
N THR A 38 -50.36 38.91 43.69
CA THR A 38 -51.08 37.75 44.33
C THR A 38 -52.62 37.57 44.29
N GLY A 39 -53.06 36.33 44.00
CA GLY A 39 -54.34 35.76 44.50
C GLY A 39 -54.87 34.55 43.70
N GLU A 40 -54.95 33.37 44.35
CA GLU A 40 -55.61 32.15 43.86
C GLU A 40 -57.15 32.25 43.91
N THR A 41 -57.85 31.74 42.90
CA THR A 41 -59.07 30.88 42.97
C THR A 41 -59.71 30.72 41.57
N THR A 42 -59.90 29.47 41.13
CA THR A 42 -60.69 29.02 39.96
C THR A 42 -62.12 28.65 40.41
N PRO A 43 -63.10 28.34 39.51
CA PRO A 43 -63.21 28.58 38.06
C PRO A 43 -64.59 29.17 37.64
N THR A 44 -64.69 29.72 36.42
CA THR A 44 -65.89 29.59 35.60
C THR A 44 -65.51 29.57 34.11
N VAL A 45 -66.03 28.56 33.43
CA VAL A 45 -65.62 28.09 32.11
C VAL A 45 -66.34 28.89 31.02
N ASN A 46 -65.56 29.50 30.11
CA ASN A 46 -66.01 29.81 28.75
C ASN A 46 -64.96 29.27 27.77
N LYS A 47 -65.36 28.25 26.99
CA LYS A 47 -64.50 27.58 26.01
C LYS A 47 -64.25 28.50 24.80
N SER A 48 -63.02 28.99 24.68
CA SER A 48 -62.43 29.44 23.41
C SER A 48 -61.11 28.70 23.21
N ALA A 49 -60.87 28.25 21.98
CA ALA A 49 -59.81 27.33 21.59
C ALA A 49 -58.40 27.83 21.97
N PRO A 50 -57.46 26.93 22.35
CA PRO A 50 -56.10 27.32 22.72
C PRO A 50 -55.32 27.87 21.51
N PRO A 51 -54.45 28.87 21.72
CA PRO A 51 -53.48 29.32 20.72
C PRO A 51 -52.40 28.24 20.52
N GLU A 52 -52.17 27.84 19.27
CA GLU A 52 -51.12 26.89 18.91
C GLU A 52 -49.73 27.44 19.31
N GLU A 53 -49.08 26.74 20.25
CA GLU A 53 -47.65 26.87 20.50
C GLU A 53 -46.87 26.52 19.23
N ARG A 54 -45.98 27.42 18.80
CA ARG A 54 -44.98 27.11 17.77
C ARG A 54 -43.98 26.12 18.38
N PRO A 55 -43.80 24.91 17.82
CA PRO A 55 -42.85 23.96 18.37
C PRO A 55 -41.40 24.38 18.09
N ASP A 56 -40.57 24.19 19.10
CA ASP A 56 -39.10 24.26 19.14
C ASP A 56 -38.44 23.77 17.82
N PRO A 57 -37.58 24.59 17.16
CA PRO A 57 -36.94 24.26 15.89
C PRO A 57 -36.02 23.02 15.94
N MET A 58 -35.64 22.52 17.13
CA MET A 58 -34.86 21.28 17.26
C MET A 58 -35.70 20.00 17.42
N LYS A 59 -37.02 20.08 17.52
CA LYS A 59 -37.92 18.90 17.64
C LYS A 59 -38.91 18.75 16.49
N ARG A 60 -38.73 19.51 15.40
CA ARG A 60 -39.55 19.38 14.21
C ARG A 60 -39.17 18.11 13.45
N ARG A 61 -40.04 17.08 13.47
CA ARG A 61 -39.95 15.99 12.49
C ARG A 61 -40.16 16.58 11.11
N LEU A 62 -39.12 16.54 10.28
CA LEU A 62 -39.17 16.94 8.87
C LEU A 62 -40.35 16.22 8.20
N SER A 63 -41.14 16.96 7.42
CA SER A 63 -42.25 16.36 6.67
C SER A 63 -41.72 15.32 5.68
N ASP A 64 -42.53 14.34 5.29
CA ASP A 64 -42.09 13.30 4.35
C ASP A 64 -41.56 13.89 3.04
N ARG A 65 -42.12 15.02 2.59
CA ARG A 65 -41.65 15.75 1.41
C ARG A 65 -40.28 16.41 1.62
N GLU A 66 -40.02 16.98 2.80
CA GLU A 66 -38.70 17.55 3.16
C GLU A 66 -37.66 16.45 3.39
N ARG A 67 -38.03 15.32 4.03
CA ARG A 67 -37.15 14.14 4.18
C ARG A 67 -36.81 13.54 2.83
N ILE A 68 -37.77 13.45 1.91
CA ILE A 68 -37.54 12.98 0.54
C ILE A 68 -36.65 13.97 -0.22
N GLN A 69 -36.84 15.28 -0.08
CA GLN A 69 -35.97 16.29 -0.69
C GLN A 69 -34.55 16.25 -0.12
N GLN A 70 -34.41 16.09 1.20
CA GLN A 70 -33.13 16.00 1.89
C GLN A 70 -32.42 14.67 1.60
N GLN A 71 -33.16 13.56 1.46
CA GLN A 71 -32.63 12.30 0.93
C GLN A 71 -32.26 12.41 -0.55
N LYS A 72 -32.98 13.21 -1.36
CA LYS A 72 -32.61 13.51 -2.75
C LYS A 72 -31.35 14.37 -2.83
N TYR A 73 -31.21 15.34 -1.92
CA TYR A 73 -30.02 16.20 -1.80
C TYR A 73 -28.81 15.38 -1.33
N LEU A 74 -28.99 14.55 -0.29
CA LEU A 74 -27.97 13.63 0.22
C LEU A 74 -27.59 12.56 -0.81
N LYS A 75 -28.55 11.98 -1.54
CA LYS A 75 -28.26 11.07 -2.68
C LYS A 75 -27.60 11.78 -3.86
N ASN A 76 -27.81 13.09 -4.03
CA ASN A 76 -27.11 13.88 -5.06
C ASN A 76 -25.70 14.28 -4.61
N GLU A 77 -25.45 14.50 -3.32
CA GLU A 77 -24.11 14.64 -2.72
C GLU A 77 -23.34 13.31 -2.72
N LEU A 78 -24.03 12.19 -2.49
CA LEU A 78 -23.51 10.82 -2.55
C LEU A 78 -23.45 10.25 -3.98
N LYS A 79 -23.47 11.10 -5.03
CA LYS A 79 -23.19 10.63 -6.39
C LYS A 79 -21.71 10.21 -6.52
N PRO A 80 -21.42 8.97 -6.95
CA PRO A 80 -20.06 8.41 -7.00
C PRO A 80 -19.07 9.16 -7.90
N ASP A 81 -19.55 9.92 -8.89
CA ASP A 81 -18.68 10.70 -9.78
C ASP A 81 -17.85 11.75 -9.01
N GLY A 82 -18.36 12.32 -7.91
CA GLY A 82 -17.62 13.33 -7.14
C GLY A 82 -16.48 12.73 -6.30
N THR A 83 -16.72 11.58 -5.67
CA THR A 83 -15.75 10.91 -4.79
C THR A 83 -14.60 10.30 -5.60
N PHE A 84 -14.91 9.59 -6.69
CA PHE A 84 -13.89 8.99 -7.55
C PHE A 84 -13.09 10.05 -8.33
N LYS A 85 -13.76 11.13 -8.77
CA LYS A 85 -13.08 12.26 -9.40
C LYS A 85 -12.17 12.98 -8.42
N LYS A 86 -12.63 13.26 -7.19
CA LYS A 86 -11.80 13.85 -6.15
C LYS A 86 -10.60 12.95 -5.83
N TRP A 87 -10.83 11.65 -5.65
CA TRP A 87 -9.76 10.70 -5.39
C TRP A 87 -8.69 10.76 -6.49
N LEU A 88 -9.11 10.69 -7.76
CA LEU A 88 -8.20 10.70 -8.91
C LEU A 88 -7.49 12.04 -9.13
N GLU A 89 -8.23 13.16 -9.04
CA GLU A 89 -7.74 14.49 -9.40
C GLU A 89 -7.08 15.25 -8.25
N GLN A 90 -7.28 14.80 -7.01
CA GLN A 90 -6.76 15.46 -5.81
C GLN A 90 -6.01 14.47 -4.92
N ASP A 91 -6.63 13.38 -4.50
CA ASP A 91 -6.05 12.55 -3.44
C ASP A 91 -4.81 11.79 -3.94
N VAL A 92 -4.80 11.27 -5.16
CA VAL A 92 -3.66 10.47 -5.67
C VAL A 92 -2.90 11.09 -6.83
N VAL A 93 -3.22 12.33 -7.21
CA VAL A 93 -2.69 13.01 -8.41
C VAL A 93 -1.16 12.97 -8.55
N TRP A 94 -0.43 13.01 -7.43
CA TRP A 94 1.05 13.03 -7.41
C TRP A 94 1.71 11.66 -7.30
N ILE A 95 0.92 10.60 -7.07
CA ILE A 95 1.43 9.24 -6.84
C ILE A 95 0.83 8.20 -7.79
N ILE A 96 -0.21 8.58 -8.54
CA ILE A 96 -0.82 7.75 -9.57
C ILE A 96 -0.08 7.92 -10.91
N SER A 97 0.21 6.81 -11.57
CA SER A 97 0.85 6.82 -12.89
C SER A 97 -0.15 7.04 -14.03
N ASP A 98 0.32 7.50 -15.19
CA ASP A 98 -0.51 7.67 -16.40
C ASP A 98 -1.24 6.39 -16.83
N GLN A 99 -0.61 5.22 -16.62
CA GLN A 99 -1.19 3.92 -16.89
C GLN A 99 -2.33 3.60 -15.92
N GLU A 100 -2.14 3.87 -14.62
CA GLU A 100 -3.18 3.72 -13.59
C GLU A 100 -4.35 4.69 -13.83
N ILE A 101 -4.08 5.94 -14.23
CA ILE A 101 -5.12 6.92 -14.62
C ILE A 101 -5.95 6.36 -15.78
N SER A 102 -5.28 5.85 -16.81
CA SER A 102 -5.94 5.29 -18.00
C SER A 102 -6.77 4.05 -17.65
N ALA A 103 -6.23 3.16 -16.82
CA ALA A 103 -6.93 1.98 -16.32
C ALA A 103 -8.17 2.38 -15.52
N PHE A 104 -8.04 3.28 -14.54
CA PHE A 104 -9.15 3.76 -13.72
C PHE A 104 -10.27 4.40 -14.54
N LYS A 105 -9.92 5.23 -15.53
CA LYS A 105 -10.88 5.87 -16.45
C LYS A 105 -11.62 4.87 -17.35
N SER A 106 -11.05 3.70 -17.60
CA SER A 106 -11.68 2.65 -18.41
C SER A 106 -12.75 1.83 -17.66
N LEU A 107 -12.78 1.93 -16.33
CA LEU A 107 -13.72 1.19 -15.46
C LEU A 107 -15.13 1.74 -15.60
N LYS A 108 -16.10 0.83 -15.78
CA LYS A 108 -17.48 1.19 -16.13
C LYS A 108 -18.45 1.22 -14.94
N ASN A 109 -18.17 0.44 -13.90
CA ASN A 109 -19.00 0.35 -12.71
C ASN A 109 -18.24 0.82 -11.45
N ASP A 110 -18.99 1.18 -10.42
CA ASP A 110 -18.43 1.73 -9.19
C ASP A 110 -17.70 0.66 -8.35
N GLU A 111 -18.18 -0.58 -8.36
CA GLU A 111 -17.53 -1.72 -7.69
C GLU A 111 -16.11 -1.96 -8.23
N GLU A 112 -15.90 -1.86 -9.55
CA GLU A 112 -14.57 -1.95 -10.15
C GLU A 112 -13.68 -0.78 -9.75
N ARG A 113 -14.23 0.43 -9.63
CA ARG A 113 -13.48 1.62 -9.18
C ARG A 113 -13.09 1.50 -7.72
N GLU A 114 -13.98 1.03 -6.85
CA GLU A 114 -13.69 0.77 -5.44
C GLU A 114 -12.60 -0.30 -5.30
N ASN A 115 -12.73 -1.42 -6.00
CA ASN A 115 -11.70 -2.46 -6.03
C ASN A 115 -10.36 -1.93 -6.57
N PHE A 116 -10.39 -1.03 -7.57
CA PHE A 116 -9.16 -0.40 -8.06
C PHE A 116 -8.49 0.45 -6.99
N ILE A 117 -9.26 1.28 -6.27
CA ILE A 117 -8.74 2.14 -5.19
C ILE A 117 -8.16 1.30 -4.06
N GLU A 118 -8.85 0.23 -3.66
CA GLU A 118 -8.36 -0.70 -2.64
C GLU A 118 -7.02 -1.30 -3.07
N ASN A 119 -6.95 -1.85 -4.28
CA ASN A 119 -5.72 -2.40 -4.84
C ASN A 119 -4.59 -1.36 -5.00
N PHE A 120 -4.93 -0.13 -5.38
CA PHE A 120 -4.00 0.99 -5.52
C PHE A 120 -3.27 1.29 -4.21
N TRP A 121 -4.00 1.23 -3.09
CA TRP A 121 -3.41 1.41 -1.76
C TRP A 121 -2.70 0.15 -1.29
N LEU A 122 -3.28 -1.03 -1.46
CA LEU A 122 -2.67 -2.30 -1.05
C LEU A 122 -1.28 -2.51 -1.66
N ARG A 123 -1.11 -2.21 -2.96
CA ARG A 123 0.20 -2.33 -3.64
C ARG A 123 1.28 -1.38 -3.10
N ARG A 124 0.89 -0.32 -2.40
CA ARG A 124 1.78 0.67 -1.78
C ARG A 124 1.87 0.50 -0.26
N ASN A 125 1.19 -0.50 0.32
CA ASN A 125 1.25 -0.79 1.75
C ASN A 125 2.63 -1.41 2.09
N PRO A 126 3.45 -0.78 2.95
CA PRO A 126 4.75 -1.33 3.37
C PRO A 126 4.58 -2.61 4.19
N ASN A 127 3.46 -2.75 4.90
CA ASN A 127 3.12 -3.93 5.68
C ASN A 127 1.76 -4.50 5.23
N PRO A 128 1.74 -5.37 4.20
CA PRO A 128 0.49 -5.96 3.70
C PRO A 128 -0.22 -6.86 4.71
N ASP A 129 0.45 -7.27 5.79
CA ASP A 129 -0.14 -8.08 6.86
C ASP A 129 -0.86 -7.23 7.92
N SER A 130 -0.74 -5.89 7.86
CA SER A 130 -1.48 -4.95 8.70
C SER A 130 -2.85 -4.63 8.11
N PRO A 131 -3.94 -4.62 8.91
CA PRO A 131 -5.24 -4.15 8.47
C PRO A 131 -5.20 -2.64 8.12
N ASP A 132 -4.26 -1.91 8.72
CA ASP A 132 -4.04 -0.49 8.49
C ASP A 132 -2.94 -0.29 7.45
N ASN A 133 -3.23 0.55 6.46
CA ASN A 133 -2.27 0.91 5.42
C ASN A 133 -1.51 2.17 5.83
N GLU A 134 -0.34 1.98 6.43
CA GLU A 134 0.50 3.06 6.95
C GLU A 134 0.88 4.07 5.84
N PHE A 135 1.12 3.60 4.61
CA PHE A 135 1.43 4.50 3.49
C PHE A 135 0.24 5.37 3.12
N ARG A 136 -0.97 4.79 3.05
CA ARG A 136 -2.21 5.55 2.80
C ARG A 136 -2.41 6.62 3.85
N GLU A 137 -2.24 6.28 5.12
CA GLU A 137 -2.39 7.23 6.24
C GLU A 137 -1.36 8.34 6.19
N GLN A 138 -0.08 7.99 6.00
CA GLN A 138 0.99 8.98 5.83
C GLN A 138 0.74 9.88 4.62
N HIS A 139 0.22 9.33 3.52
CA HIS A 139 -0.10 10.09 2.32
C HIS A 139 -1.19 11.14 2.58
N TYR A 140 -2.29 10.77 3.21
CA TYR A 140 -3.33 11.74 3.58
C TYR A 140 -2.83 12.74 4.63
N ALA A 141 -1.98 12.31 5.56
CA ALA A 141 -1.33 13.21 6.51
C ALA A 141 -0.41 14.23 5.80
N ARG A 142 0.31 13.82 4.74
CA ARG A 142 1.12 14.72 3.91
C ARG A 142 0.26 15.71 3.14
N ILE A 143 -0.90 15.29 2.60
CA ILE A 143 -1.86 16.21 1.96
C ILE A 143 -2.35 17.25 2.96
N ALA A 144 -2.74 16.83 4.17
CA ALA A 144 -3.19 17.74 5.21
C ALA A 144 -2.09 18.73 5.59
N TYR A 145 -0.88 18.23 5.86
CA TYR A 145 0.29 19.04 6.15
C TYR A 145 0.58 20.05 5.04
N ALA A 146 0.58 19.61 3.78
CA ALA A 146 0.84 20.46 2.64
C ALA A 146 -0.19 21.60 2.55
N ASN A 147 -1.48 21.29 2.77
CA ASN A 147 -2.53 22.30 2.75
C ASN A 147 -2.43 23.33 3.89
N GLU A 148 -1.92 22.92 5.04
CA GLU A 148 -1.72 23.80 6.20
C GLU A 148 -0.47 24.68 6.02
N HIS A 149 0.63 24.13 5.50
CA HIS A 149 1.94 24.79 5.52
C HIS A 149 2.32 25.46 4.19
N PHE A 150 1.75 25.01 3.07
CA PHE A 150 2.14 25.47 1.72
C PHE A 150 1.00 26.13 0.95
N ALA A 151 -0.10 26.52 1.60
CA ALA A 151 -1.15 27.26 0.91
C ALA A 151 -0.68 28.65 0.46
N ALA A 152 -0.96 29.00 -0.81
CA ALA A 152 -0.50 30.24 -1.43
C ALA A 152 -1.49 30.73 -2.49
N GLY A 153 -2.66 31.22 -2.06
CA GLY A 153 -3.79 31.56 -2.96
C GLY A 153 -4.45 30.35 -3.65
N LYS A 154 -3.78 29.20 -3.65
CA LYS A 154 -4.27 27.86 -4.02
C LYS A 154 -4.03 26.89 -2.85
N PRO A 155 -4.80 25.78 -2.76
CA PRO A 155 -4.57 24.74 -1.77
C PRO A 155 -3.13 24.23 -1.83
N GLY A 156 -2.51 23.99 -0.68
CA GLY A 156 -1.10 23.63 -0.60
C GLY A 156 -0.73 22.37 -1.38
N TRP A 157 -1.63 21.37 -1.49
CA TRP A 157 -1.39 20.20 -2.33
C TRP A 157 -1.18 20.52 -3.82
N LYS A 158 -1.61 21.70 -4.30
CA LYS A 158 -1.40 22.18 -5.68
C LYS A 158 -0.12 23.02 -5.86
N THR A 159 0.61 23.30 -4.79
CA THR A 159 1.90 24.00 -4.88
C THR A 159 3.02 23.02 -5.17
N ASP A 160 4.15 23.51 -5.68
CA ASP A 160 5.31 22.65 -5.95
C ASP A 160 5.89 22.09 -4.65
N ARG A 161 5.99 22.90 -3.59
CA ARG A 161 6.38 22.42 -2.24
C ARG A 161 5.43 21.33 -1.75
N GLY A 162 4.12 21.51 -1.91
CA GLY A 162 3.13 20.51 -1.54
C GLY A 162 3.22 19.23 -2.36
N HIS A 163 3.41 19.34 -3.67
CA HIS A 163 3.64 18.20 -4.56
C HIS A 163 4.84 17.38 -4.07
N ILE A 164 6.01 18.03 -3.92
CA ILE A 164 7.24 17.36 -3.50
C ILE A 164 7.07 16.71 -2.12
N TYR A 165 6.45 17.41 -1.16
CA TYR A 165 6.21 16.87 0.17
C TYR A 165 5.26 15.66 0.17
N ILE A 166 4.23 15.67 -0.69
CA ILE A 166 3.28 14.54 -0.82
C ILE A 166 3.99 13.34 -1.44
N ALA A 167 4.66 13.53 -2.57
CA ALA A 167 5.29 12.45 -3.33
C ALA A 167 6.50 11.85 -2.59
N TRP A 168 7.38 12.68 -2.05
CA TRP A 168 8.69 12.26 -1.54
C TRP A 168 8.81 12.33 -0.01
N GLY A 169 7.83 12.94 0.66
CA GLY A 169 7.83 13.09 2.11
C GLY A 169 8.65 14.28 2.59
N LYS A 170 8.85 14.32 3.91
CA LYS A 170 9.58 15.40 4.60
C LYS A 170 11.08 15.37 4.22
N PRO A 171 11.69 16.50 3.84
CA PRO A 171 13.14 16.58 3.62
C PRO A 171 13.94 16.38 4.92
N ASP A 172 15.18 15.92 4.80
CA ASP A 172 16.10 15.76 5.92
C ASP A 172 16.50 17.12 6.53
N SER A 173 16.72 18.12 5.69
CA SER A 173 16.95 19.51 6.11
C SER A 173 16.36 20.52 5.13
N ILE A 174 15.97 21.68 5.65
CA ILE A 174 15.46 22.81 4.87
C ILE A 174 16.33 24.01 5.19
N ASP A 175 16.94 24.61 4.16
CA ASP A 175 17.56 25.92 4.23
C ASP A 175 16.54 26.96 3.76
N SER A 176 15.98 27.76 4.67
CA SER A 176 14.83 28.63 4.40
C SER A 176 15.19 30.11 4.53
N HIS A 177 14.87 30.87 3.50
CA HIS A 177 15.08 32.32 3.40
C HIS A 177 13.75 33.03 3.13
N PRO A 178 12.82 33.11 4.11
CA PRO A 178 11.44 33.51 3.90
C PRO A 178 11.26 35.01 3.57
N SER A 179 12.24 35.85 3.88
CA SER A 179 12.24 37.27 3.50
C SER A 179 13.06 37.57 2.25
N GLY A 180 13.78 36.58 1.72
CA GLY A 180 14.92 36.83 0.87
C GLY A 180 15.90 37.79 1.54
N GLY A 181 16.45 38.74 0.76
CA GLY A 181 17.33 39.81 1.24
C GLY A 181 18.79 39.57 0.92
N SER A 182 19.70 40.18 1.69
CA SER A 182 21.14 40.09 1.43
C SER A 182 21.61 38.65 1.48
N TYR A 183 22.24 38.18 0.40
CA TYR A 183 22.68 36.82 0.22
C TYR A 183 24.09 36.80 -0.37
N ASP A 184 25.00 36.10 0.29
CA ASP A 184 26.36 35.87 -0.19
C ASP A 184 26.36 34.64 -1.08
N ARG A 185 26.50 34.86 -2.40
CA ARG A 185 26.48 33.75 -3.36
C ARG A 185 27.68 32.83 -3.13
N PRO A 186 27.51 31.51 -3.13
CA PRO A 186 28.64 30.59 -3.21
C PRO A 186 29.42 30.83 -4.51
N MET A 187 30.70 30.44 -4.53
CA MET A 187 31.55 30.60 -5.70
C MET A 187 30.98 29.90 -6.95
N GLU A 188 30.23 28.81 -6.74
CA GLU A 188 29.52 28.08 -7.79
C GLU A 188 28.37 28.85 -8.43
N GLU A 189 27.85 29.88 -7.74
CA GLU A 189 26.83 30.82 -8.21
C GLU A 189 27.44 32.19 -8.62
N GLY A 190 28.75 32.23 -8.86
CA GLY A 190 29.47 33.43 -9.31
C GLY A 190 30.04 34.30 -8.19
N GLY A 191 29.77 33.98 -6.92
CA GLY A 191 30.28 34.71 -5.76
C GLY A 191 29.75 36.14 -5.61
N GLY A 192 30.13 36.79 -4.51
CA GLY A 192 29.72 38.15 -4.16
C GLY A 192 28.29 38.24 -3.61
N THR A 193 27.94 39.40 -3.08
CA THR A 193 26.66 39.62 -2.39
C THR A 193 25.57 40.11 -3.36
N THR A 194 24.33 39.67 -3.17
CA THR A 194 23.13 40.19 -3.86
C THR A 194 21.94 40.29 -2.92
N SER A 195 20.80 40.74 -3.43
CA SER A 195 19.51 40.55 -2.79
C SER A 195 18.76 39.42 -3.47
N THR A 196 18.14 38.53 -2.70
CA THR A 196 17.31 37.45 -3.23
C THR A 196 15.82 37.70 -3.00
N PHE A 197 14.98 37.07 -3.83
CA PHE A 197 13.59 36.76 -3.48
C PHE A 197 13.57 35.70 -2.36
N PRO A 198 12.43 35.52 -1.67
CA PRO A 198 12.31 34.39 -0.75
C PRO A 198 12.54 33.06 -1.46
N PHE A 199 13.32 32.18 -0.83
CA PHE A 199 13.64 30.86 -1.41
C PHE A 199 13.85 29.81 -0.31
N GLU A 200 13.72 28.54 -0.67
CA GLU A 200 14.04 27.40 0.18
C GLU A 200 14.84 26.36 -0.60
N VAL A 201 15.79 25.71 0.07
CA VAL A 201 16.49 24.53 -0.47
C VAL A 201 16.16 23.35 0.43
N TRP A 202 15.54 22.34 -0.15
CA TRP A 202 15.16 21.11 0.54
C TRP A 202 16.18 20.02 0.21
N HIS A 203 16.84 19.51 1.24
CA HIS A 203 17.87 18.49 1.12
C HIS A 203 17.30 17.11 1.51
N TYR A 204 17.52 16.13 0.65
CA TYR A 204 17.23 14.72 0.89
C TYR A 204 18.54 13.94 0.84
N ARG A 205 18.92 13.31 1.95
CA ARG A 205 20.09 12.41 2.00
C ARG A 205 19.86 11.18 1.13
N TYR A 206 18.64 10.64 1.18
CA TYR A 206 18.19 9.56 0.32
C TYR A 206 16.68 9.70 0.08
N ALA A 207 16.28 9.68 -1.19
CA ALA A 207 14.89 9.54 -1.57
C ALA A 207 14.76 8.48 -2.67
N GLU A 208 14.01 7.42 -2.39
CA GLU A 208 13.84 6.25 -3.26
C GLU A 208 13.23 6.67 -4.61
N GLY A 209 14.03 6.69 -5.68
CA GLY A 209 13.63 7.13 -7.02
C GLY A 209 14.21 8.50 -7.45
N LEU A 210 14.52 9.37 -6.48
CA LEU A 210 15.20 10.66 -6.69
C LEU A 210 16.73 10.50 -6.72
N GLY A 211 17.28 9.72 -5.78
CA GLY A 211 18.71 9.45 -5.64
C GLY A 211 19.28 9.77 -4.26
N ASP A 212 20.61 9.76 -4.16
CA ASP A 212 21.37 10.12 -2.97
C ASP A 212 21.77 11.60 -3.01
N ASN A 213 21.73 12.28 -1.85
CA ASN A 213 22.15 13.67 -1.64
C ASN A 213 21.59 14.65 -2.68
N VAL A 214 20.26 14.80 -2.66
CA VAL A 214 19.50 15.60 -3.60
C VAL A 214 19.08 16.93 -2.96
N ASP A 215 19.33 18.03 -3.67
CA ASP A 215 18.85 19.37 -3.32
C ASP A 215 17.76 19.81 -4.31
N LEU A 216 16.60 20.21 -3.78
CA LEU A 216 15.50 20.80 -4.55
C LEU A 216 15.32 22.26 -4.10
N GLU A 217 15.45 23.19 -5.05
CA GLU A 217 15.32 24.62 -4.78
C GLU A 217 13.94 25.14 -5.19
N PHE A 218 13.35 25.95 -4.32
CA PHE A 218 12.07 26.61 -4.54
C PHE A 218 12.20 28.11 -4.34
N VAL A 219 11.59 28.92 -5.20
CA VAL A 219 11.70 30.39 -5.18
C VAL A 219 10.31 31.02 -5.25
N ASP A 220 10.08 32.09 -4.48
CA ASP A 220 8.87 32.91 -4.52
C ASP A 220 9.17 34.27 -5.16
N THR A 221 9.20 34.32 -6.49
CA THR A 221 9.48 35.56 -7.24
C THR A 221 8.34 36.58 -7.18
N CYS A 222 7.10 36.13 -6.92
CA CYS A 222 5.93 37.00 -6.76
C CYS A 222 5.83 37.62 -5.36
N GLN A 223 6.60 37.12 -4.38
CA GLN A 223 6.43 37.41 -2.95
C GLN A 223 4.98 37.14 -2.49
N CYS A 224 4.37 36.10 -3.05
CA CYS A 224 2.98 35.71 -2.81
C CYS A 224 2.86 34.38 -2.04
N ASN A 225 3.98 33.92 -1.47
CA ASN A 225 4.16 32.64 -0.77
C ASN A 225 3.99 31.40 -1.66
N ASP A 226 3.88 31.59 -2.98
CA ASP A 226 3.78 30.51 -3.97
C ASP A 226 5.17 30.14 -4.49
N TYR A 227 5.90 29.40 -3.67
CA TYR A 227 7.23 28.91 -4.00
C TYR A 227 7.14 27.85 -5.09
N HIS A 228 7.61 28.17 -6.29
CA HIS A 228 7.73 27.22 -7.39
C HIS A 228 9.12 26.58 -7.39
N MET A 229 9.19 25.31 -7.80
CA MET A 229 10.45 24.60 -7.91
C MET A 229 11.22 25.09 -9.13
N THR A 230 12.52 25.31 -8.99
CA THR A 230 13.37 25.79 -10.08
C THR A 230 14.66 25.00 -10.19
N ILE A 231 15.16 24.88 -11.42
CA ILE A 231 16.51 24.41 -11.74
C ILE A 231 17.46 25.56 -12.07
N ASP A 232 16.92 26.77 -12.28
CA ASP A 232 17.70 27.98 -12.47
C ASP A 232 17.95 28.64 -11.12
N ARG A 233 19.09 28.33 -10.51
CA ARG A 233 19.49 28.92 -9.23
C ARG A 233 19.70 30.44 -9.30
N SER A 234 19.78 31.01 -10.50
CA SER A 234 19.85 32.46 -10.67
C SER A 234 18.48 33.14 -10.54
N GLU A 235 17.39 32.37 -10.52
CA GLU A 235 16.03 32.91 -10.41
C GLU A 235 15.78 33.59 -9.06
N LYS A 236 16.40 33.11 -7.98
CA LYS A 236 16.35 33.78 -6.68
C LYS A 236 17.04 35.15 -6.67
N ASP A 237 17.93 35.48 -7.62
CA ASP A 237 18.67 36.75 -7.66
C ASP A 237 17.76 37.93 -8.07
N ALA A 238 17.24 38.67 -7.10
CA ALA A 238 16.34 39.79 -7.32
C ALA A 238 17.01 40.99 -8.02
N LEU A 239 18.34 41.08 -7.97
CA LEU A 239 19.11 42.16 -8.61
C LEU A 239 19.68 41.76 -9.98
N LYS A 240 19.37 40.54 -10.45
CA LYS A 240 19.85 39.98 -11.72
C LYS A 240 19.73 40.96 -12.89
N TYR A 241 18.57 41.61 -13.03
CA TYR A 241 18.31 42.56 -14.13
C TYR A 241 18.50 44.05 -13.76
N VAL A 242 18.87 44.37 -12.51
CA VAL A 242 18.99 45.76 -12.04
C VAL A 242 20.35 46.33 -12.42
N ALA A 243 20.41 47.34 -13.27
CA ALA A 243 21.67 47.93 -13.73
C ALA A 243 22.51 48.48 -12.56
N GLY A 244 23.80 48.15 -12.53
CA GLY A 244 24.73 48.62 -11.49
C GLY A 244 24.62 47.93 -10.12
N ALA A 245 23.75 46.93 -9.96
CA ALA A 245 23.56 46.21 -8.70
C ALA A 245 23.71 44.69 -8.87
N GLY A 246 23.93 43.95 -7.78
CA GLY A 246 23.99 42.48 -7.81
C GLY A 246 25.12 41.90 -8.67
N ALA A 247 26.23 42.62 -8.80
CA ALA A 247 27.38 42.17 -9.59
C ALA A 247 28.03 40.92 -8.96
N THR A 248 28.36 39.93 -9.78
CA THR A 248 29.12 38.74 -9.33
C THR A 248 30.56 39.12 -8.97
N LEU A 249 31.29 38.26 -8.25
CA LEU A 249 32.68 38.55 -7.88
C LEU A 249 33.57 38.81 -9.11
N TYR A 250 33.35 38.07 -10.19
CA TYR A 250 34.08 38.23 -11.44
C TYR A 250 33.67 39.48 -12.23
N GLU A 251 32.43 39.93 -12.10
CA GLU A 251 31.99 41.23 -12.62
C GLU A 251 32.61 42.39 -11.84
N GLN A 252 32.69 42.29 -10.51
CA GLN A 252 33.29 43.31 -9.64
C GLN A 252 34.81 43.48 -9.89
N THR A 253 35.50 42.41 -10.26
CA THR A 253 36.94 42.40 -10.56
C THR A 253 37.26 42.64 -12.04
N GLY A 254 36.25 42.86 -12.89
CA GLY A 254 36.42 43.13 -14.32
C GLY A 254 36.85 41.92 -15.16
N GLN A 255 36.78 40.71 -14.60
CA GLN A 255 37.16 39.46 -15.26
C GLN A 255 36.02 38.84 -16.09
N ALA A 256 34.78 39.27 -15.84
CA ALA A 256 33.60 38.92 -16.63
C ALA A 256 32.66 40.13 -16.77
N THR A 257 31.78 40.09 -17.75
CA THR A 257 30.71 41.08 -17.95
C THR A 257 29.35 40.48 -17.57
N ARG A 258 28.37 41.31 -17.24
CA ARG A 258 27.00 40.85 -17.02
C ARG A 258 26.42 40.12 -18.25
N ALA A 259 26.79 40.54 -19.46
CA ALA A 259 26.37 39.87 -20.69
C ALA A 259 26.84 38.40 -20.74
N ASP A 260 28.00 38.09 -20.14
CA ASP A 260 28.52 36.72 -20.07
C ASP A 260 27.61 35.78 -19.27
N ARG A 261 26.97 36.27 -18.19
CA ARG A 261 26.06 35.45 -17.39
C ARG A 261 24.67 35.34 -17.97
N MET A 262 24.18 36.39 -18.64
CA MET A 262 22.85 36.39 -19.26
C MET A 262 22.74 35.43 -20.46
N ASN A 263 23.87 35.10 -21.09
CA ASN A 263 23.93 34.15 -22.22
C ASN A 263 24.20 32.68 -21.77
N GLY A 264 24.07 32.38 -20.48
CA GLY A 264 24.56 31.15 -19.82
C GLY A 264 23.80 29.83 -20.06
N GLY A 265 22.81 29.78 -20.96
CA GLY A 265 21.97 28.61 -21.17
C GLY A 265 20.92 28.45 -20.08
N LEU A 266 20.85 27.28 -19.42
CA LEU A 266 19.84 26.96 -18.41
C LEU A 266 19.94 27.82 -17.14
N GLU A 267 21.16 28.22 -16.76
CA GLU A 267 21.42 29.04 -15.57
C GLU A 267 22.21 30.31 -15.93
N GLN A 268 21.94 31.41 -15.22
CA GLN A 268 22.57 32.71 -15.48
C GLN A 268 23.46 33.16 -14.29
N LEU A 269 24.29 32.23 -13.80
CA LEU A 269 25.12 32.39 -12.58
C LEU A 269 26.48 33.08 -12.80
N GLY A 270 26.95 33.17 -14.05
CA GLY A 270 28.20 33.86 -14.42
C GLY A 270 29.43 32.97 -14.49
N LYS A 271 30.52 33.55 -15.04
CA LYS A 271 31.78 32.84 -15.28
C LYS A 271 32.59 32.77 -13.98
N GLY A 272 33.13 31.58 -13.68
CA GLY A 272 33.96 31.32 -12.50
C GLY A 272 34.80 30.04 -12.68
N PRO A 273 35.67 29.68 -11.72
CA PRO A 273 36.62 28.57 -11.87
C PRO A 273 35.95 27.21 -12.12
N MET A 274 34.68 27.10 -11.75
CA MET A 274 33.87 25.89 -11.85
C MET A 274 32.78 25.98 -12.92
N SER A 275 32.67 27.05 -13.71
CA SER A 275 31.54 27.25 -14.64
C SER A 275 31.41 26.14 -15.68
N THR A 276 32.53 25.59 -16.18
CA THR A 276 32.54 24.46 -17.12
C THR A 276 32.03 23.17 -16.47
N SER A 277 32.40 22.93 -15.21
CA SER A 277 31.90 21.77 -14.45
C SER A 277 30.41 21.92 -14.13
N GLN A 278 29.94 23.12 -13.80
CA GLN A 278 28.52 23.36 -13.55
C GLN A 278 27.67 23.21 -14.81
N GLN A 279 28.18 23.62 -15.97
CA GLN A 279 27.53 23.35 -17.26
C GLN A 279 27.38 21.85 -17.52
N SER A 280 28.40 21.04 -17.20
CA SER A 280 28.30 19.58 -17.36
C SER A 280 27.24 18.92 -16.46
N LYS A 281 26.90 19.55 -15.32
CA LYS A 281 25.86 19.08 -14.38
C LYS A 281 24.44 19.51 -14.76
N GLN A 282 24.26 20.29 -15.83
CA GLN A 282 22.92 20.75 -16.23
C GLN A 282 21.99 19.59 -16.60
N PHE A 283 22.51 18.56 -17.28
CA PHE A 283 21.74 17.36 -17.61
C PHE A 283 21.29 16.59 -16.37
N ASP A 284 22.17 16.48 -15.36
CA ASP A 284 21.84 15.81 -14.10
C ASP A 284 20.68 16.52 -13.38
N ARG A 285 20.66 17.86 -13.41
CA ARG A 285 19.58 18.66 -12.81
C ARG A 285 18.28 18.62 -13.58
N ILE A 286 18.32 18.63 -14.91
CA ILE A 286 17.13 18.43 -15.74
C ILE A 286 16.54 17.03 -15.46
N SER A 287 17.41 16.01 -15.39
CA SER A 287 17.02 14.65 -15.04
C SER A 287 16.41 14.57 -13.63
N LEU A 288 17.06 15.21 -12.65
CA LEU A 288 16.57 15.28 -11.27
C LEU A 288 15.20 15.97 -11.19
N PHE A 289 15.02 17.11 -11.85
CA PHE A 289 13.77 17.85 -11.87
C PHE A 289 12.64 17.04 -12.52
N ALA A 290 12.93 16.37 -13.64
CA ALA A 290 11.97 15.48 -14.28
C ALA A 290 11.58 14.31 -13.36
N LYS A 291 12.54 13.74 -12.62
CA LYS A 291 12.25 12.69 -11.62
C LYS A 291 11.43 13.22 -10.46
N ALA A 292 11.77 14.39 -9.92
CA ALA A 292 11.09 15.01 -8.78
C ALA A 292 9.61 15.29 -9.08
N LEU A 293 9.28 15.65 -10.33
CA LEU A 293 7.91 15.90 -10.76
C LEU A 293 7.16 14.66 -11.24
N ALA A 294 7.85 13.54 -11.45
CA ALA A 294 7.21 12.30 -11.85
C ALA A 294 6.61 11.58 -10.64
N ALA A 295 5.53 10.81 -10.87
CA ALA A 295 5.00 9.92 -9.86
C ALA A 295 6.10 8.94 -9.39
N PRO A 296 6.26 8.71 -8.08
CA PRO A 296 7.27 7.80 -7.56
C PRO A 296 7.17 6.41 -8.22
N PRO A 297 8.31 5.81 -8.63
CA PRO A 297 8.29 4.52 -9.31
C PRO A 297 7.76 3.43 -8.38
N ILE A 298 6.94 2.53 -8.94
CA ILE A 298 6.60 1.27 -8.27
C ILE A 298 7.88 0.42 -8.23
N LYS A 299 8.14 -0.23 -7.08
CA LYS A 299 9.44 -0.84 -6.73
C LYS A 299 9.99 -1.80 -7.80
N PHE A 300 9.19 -2.49 -8.63
CA PHE A 300 9.70 -3.40 -9.68
C PHE A 300 9.02 -3.34 -11.07
N LYS A 301 8.87 -2.14 -11.66
CA LYS A 301 8.28 -1.96 -13.01
C LYS A 301 8.93 -2.79 -14.13
N ASP A 302 10.21 -3.11 -14.01
CA ASP A 302 10.94 -3.97 -14.96
C ASP A 302 10.55 -5.45 -14.85
N MET A 303 10.16 -5.91 -13.66
CA MET A 303 9.73 -7.29 -13.43
C MET A 303 8.28 -7.55 -13.85
N GLU A 304 7.41 -6.52 -13.85
CA GLU A 304 6.05 -6.60 -14.38
C GLU A 304 6.01 -7.06 -15.86
N GLN A 305 7.05 -6.73 -16.64
CA GLN A 305 7.15 -7.12 -18.05
C GLN A 305 7.26 -8.64 -18.22
N TYR A 306 7.93 -9.35 -17.31
CA TYR A 306 8.07 -10.81 -17.36
C TYR A 306 6.80 -11.55 -16.92
N ILE A 307 5.92 -10.88 -16.16
CA ILE A 307 4.60 -11.41 -15.82
C ILE A 307 3.64 -11.24 -17.01
N THR A 308 3.63 -10.04 -17.60
CA THR A 308 2.62 -9.59 -18.56
C THR A 308 2.95 -10.00 -20.00
N SER A 309 4.22 -9.97 -20.38
CA SER A 309 4.71 -10.47 -21.66
C SER A 309 5.45 -11.77 -21.40
N ALA A 310 5.13 -12.84 -22.14
CA ALA A 310 5.85 -14.11 -22.08
C ALA A 310 7.24 -13.97 -22.73
N GLN A 311 8.03 -13.01 -22.24
CA GLN A 311 9.33 -12.70 -22.76
C GLN A 311 10.26 -13.88 -22.52
N ILE A 312 10.98 -14.27 -23.56
CA ILE A 312 11.93 -15.37 -23.49
C ILE A 312 13.08 -14.92 -22.59
N LEU A 313 13.31 -15.67 -21.51
CA LEU A 313 14.45 -15.47 -20.62
C LEU A 313 15.74 -15.64 -21.43
N LYS A 314 16.64 -14.66 -21.32
CA LYS A 314 17.97 -14.71 -21.94
C LYS A 314 18.96 -15.10 -20.86
N GLY A 315 19.49 -16.32 -20.91
CA GLY A 315 20.44 -16.84 -19.93
C GLY A 315 19.94 -18.10 -19.19
N PRO A 316 20.78 -18.68 -18.32
CA PRO A 316 20.36 -19.80 -17.46
C PRO A 316 19.25 -19.33 -16.51
N PRO A 317 18.19 -20.14 -16.29
CA PRO A 317 17.08 -19.73 -15.42
C PRO A 317 17.51 -19.70 -13.95
N PHE A 318 16.96 -18.76 -13.20
CA PHE A 318 17.02 -18.81 -11.73
C PHE A 318 16.02 -19.87 -11.25
N LEU A 319 16.53 -20.95 -10.65
CA LEU A 319 15.70 -22.06 -10.20
C LEU A 319 15.24 -21.85 -8.76
N PHE A 320 13.94 -22.02 -8.53
CA PHE A 320 13.34 -21.97 -7.20
C PHE A 320 12.09 -22.86 -7.19
N ASP A 321 11.78 -23.38 -6.01
CA ASP A 321 10.61 -24.24 -5.82
C ASP A 321 9.54 -23.47 -5.06
N VAL A 322 8.27 -23.68 -5.42
CA VAL A 322 7.13 -23.00 -4.79
C VAL A 322 6.15 -24.01 -4.23
N ARG A 323 5.77 -23.81 -2.97
CA ARG A 323 4.69 -24.52 -2.30
C ARG A 323 3.60 -23.54 -1.89
N THR A 324 2.36 -23.96 -2.04
CA THR A 324 1.17 -23.23 -1.59
C THR A 324 0.34 -24.13 -0.70
N ASP A 325 -0.15 -23.59 0.40
CA ASP A 325 -1.00 -24.30 1.36
C ASP A 325 -2.29 -23.48 1.61
N TYR A 326 -3.30 -24.07 2.25
CA TYR A 326 -4.59 -23.42 2.50
C TYR A 326 -5.01 -23.58 3.95
N VAL A 327 -5.29 -22.48 4.63
CA VAL A 327 -5.73 -22.44 6.03
C VAL A 327 -6.94 -21.51 6.15
N LYS A 328 -8.04 -21.99 6.74
CA LYS A 328 -9.26 -21.17 6.94
C LYS A 328 -8.95 -20.07 7.95
N VAL A 329 -9.30 -18.82 7.63
CA VAL A 329 -9.26 -17.70 8.58
C VAL A 329 -10.67 -17.34 8.98
N THR A 330 -11.52 -17.12 7.98
CA THR A 330 -12.96 -16.91 8.13
C THR A 330 -13.69 -17.78 7.11
N ASN A 331 -15.01 -17.67 7.04
CA ASN A 331 -15.81 -18.44 6.07
C ASN A 331 -15.58 -17.97 4.63
N ASP A 332 -15.24 -16.70 4.46
CA ASP A 332 -15.04 -16.07 3.15
C ASP A 332 -13.57 -15.76 2.87
N THR A 333 -12.65 -16.07 3.79
CA THR A 333 -11.22 -15.78 3.64
C THR A 333 -10.37 -16.98 4.06
N VAL A 334 -9.50 -17.38 3.14
CA VAL A 334 -8.52 -18.44 3.30
C VAL A 334 -7.14 -17.81 3.24
N LEU A 335 -6.31 -18.08 4.24
CA LEU A 335 -4.90 -17.77 4.20
C LEU A 335 -4.24 -18.74 3.22
N VAL A 336 -3.56 -18.19 2.22
CA VAL A 336 -2.78 -18.93 1.24
C VAL A 336 -1.30 -18.60 1.41
N PRO A 337 -0.59 -19.33 2.29
CA PRO A 337 0.86 -19.26 2.37
C PRO A 337 1.51 -19.64 1.04
N VAL A 338 2.35 -18.75 0.51
CA VAL A 338 3.23 -19.01 -0.62
C VAL A 338 4.66 -19.10 -0.11
N THR A 339 5.25 -20.30 -0.14
CA THR A 339 6.62 -20.56 0.31
C THR A 339 7.53 -20.79 -0.88
N LEU A 340 8.60 -20.01 -0.98
CA LEU A 340 9.66 -20.17 -1.97
C LEU A 340 10.89 -20.77 -1.32
N GLN A 341 11.41 -21.84 -1.92
CA GLN A 341 12.72 -22.40 -1.59
C GLN A 341 13.73 -21.97 -2.65
N ILE A 342 14.70 -21.16 -2.23
CA ILE A 342 15.78 -20.64 -3.07
C ILE A 342 17.07 -21.38 -2.70
N GLN A 343 17.78 -21.92 -3.69
CA GLN A 343 19.11 -22.48 -3.43
C GLN A 343 20.14 -21.35 -3.44
N ASN A 344 20.93 -21.23 -2.37
CA ASN A 344 21.88 -20.12 -2.27
C ASN A 344 23.00 -20.21 -3.32
N LYS A 345 23.30 -21.40 -3.82
CA LYS A 345 24.25 -21.60 -4.94
C LYS A 345 23.81 -20.90 -6.23
N ASP A 346 22.51 -20.63 -6.38
CA ASP A 346 21.94 -19.97 -7.56
C ASP A 346 21.89 -18.43 -7.36
N ILE A 347 22.31 -17.91 -6.19
CA ILE A 347 22.42 -16.47 -5.93
C ILE A 347 23.84 -15.99 -6.24
N THR A 348 23.96 -14.88 -6.97
CA THR A 348 25.22 -14.20 -7.24
C THR A 348 25.61 -13.34 -6.04
N PHE A 349 26.74 -13.65 -5.41
CA PHE A 349 27.27 -12.89 -4.27
C PHE A 349 28.34 -11.90 -4.72
N GLN A 350 28.27 -10.67 -4.23
CA GLN A 350 29.33 -9.68 -4.36
C GLN A 350 30.01 -9.46 -3.01
N THR A 351 31.34 -9.49 -2.99
CA THR A 351 32.14 -9.30 -1.77
C THR A 351 32.65 -7.88 -1.69
N LYS A 352 32.35 -7.20 -0.59
CA LYS A 352 32.88 -5.88 -0.25
C LYS A 352 33.22 -5.85 1.24
N ASP A 353 34.38 -5.30 1.60
CA ASP A 353 34.81 -5.14 3.00
C ASP A 353 34.72 -6.45 3.84
N ASN A 354 35.13 -7.58 3.24
CA ASN A 354 35.07 -8.93 3.82
C ASN A 354 33.65 -9.47 4.13
N VAL A 355 32.62 -8.83 3.58
CA VAL A 355 31.23 -9.28 3.64
C VAL A 355 30.74 -9.59 2.23
N SER A 356 30.24 -10.80 2.04
CA SER A 356 29.62 -11.25 0.79
C SER A 356 28.11 -11.06 0.88
N THR A 357 27.55 -10.29 -0.05
CA THR A 357 26.12 -9.95 -0.11
C THR A 357 25.50 -10.48 -1.39
N GLY A 358 24.44 -11.26 -1.26
CA GLY A 358 23.57 -11.70 -2.35
C GLY A 358 22.18 -11.10 -2.16
N THR A 359 21.61 -10.51 -3.21
CA THR A 359 20.30 -9.85 -3.14
C THR A 359 19.40 -10.35 -4.25
N VAL A 360 18.17 -10.72 -3.89
CA VAL A 360 17.18 -11.28 -4.80
C VAL A 360 15.86 -10.54 -4.64
N ASN A 361 15.30 -10.03 -5.75
CA ASN A 361 13.99 -9.40 -5.79
C ASN A 361 12.93 -10.41 -6.21
N ILE A 362 11.78 -10.38 -5.54
CA ILE A 362 10.64 -11.27 -5.75
C ILE A 362 9.41 -10.41 -6.03
N LEU A 363 8.78 -10.64 -7.18
CA LEU A 363 7.48 -10.08 -7.54
C LEU A 363 6.51 -11.23 -7.72
N GLY A 364 5.41 -11.20 -6.97
CA GLY A 364 4.30 -12.11 -7.17
C GLY A 364 3.04 -11.36 -7.59
N GLN A 365 2.29 -11.94 -8.52
CA GLN A 365 0.98 -11.46 -8.95
C GLN A 365 -0.02 -12.60 -8.86
N VAL A 366 -1.15 -12.33 -8.22
CA VAL A 366 -2.31 -13.21 -8.14
C VAL A 366 -3.41 -12.60 -8.99
N SER A 367 -3.91 -13.36 -9.95
CA SER A 367 -5.02 -12.96 -10.81
C SER A 367 -6.15 -13.98 -10.72
N ASN A 368 -7.38 -13.54 -10.93
CA ASN A 368 -8.50 -14.47 -11.07
C ASN A 368 -8.57 -15.02 -12.50
N ILE A 369 -9.52 -15.94 -12.75
CA ILE A 369 -9.74 -16.53 -14.08
C ILE A 369 -10.10 -15.50 -15.19
N ASN A 370 -10.57 -14.31 -14.81
CA ASN A 370 -10.87 -13.22 -15.75
C ASN A 370 -9.64 -12.33 -16.01
N HIS A 371 -8.45 -12.78 -15.62
CA HIS A 371 -7.19 -12.03 -15.69
C HIS A 371 -7.19 -10.71 -14.90
N ARG A 372 -8.14 -10.50 -13.99
CA ARG A 372 -8.11 -9.35 -13.08
C ARG A 372 -7.10 -9.65 -11.99
N ILE A 373 -6.19 -8.71 -11.76
CA ILE A 373 -5.21 -8.77 -10.68
C ILE A 373 -5.96 -8.57 -9.37
N VAL A 374 -5.81 -9.53 -8.46
CA VAL A 374 -6.43 -9.54 -7.12
C VAL A 374 -5.42 -9.10 -6.07
N GLN A 375 -4.16 -9.49 -6.24
CA GLN A 375 -3.09 -9.10 -5.32
C GLN A 375 -1.75 -9.10 -6.05
N THR A 376 -0.86 -8.20 -5.67
CA THR A 376 0.54 -8.20 -6.09
C THR A 376 1.40 -8.00 -4.85
N PHE A 377 2.58 -8.61 -4.81
CA PHE A 377 3.55 -8.41 -3.74
C PHE A 377 4.96 -8.29 -4.29
N GLU A 378 5.78 -7.51 -3.61
CA GLU A 378 7.09 -7.06 -4.04
C GLU A 378 8.00 -7.09 -2.82
N ASP A 379 8.94 -8.03 -2.75
CA ASP A 379 9.81 -8.23 -1.60
C ASP A 379 11.26 -8.51 -2.04
N THR A 380 12.22 -8.15 -1.19
CA THR A 380 13.66 -8.40 -1.42
C THR A 380 14.21 -9.33 -0.35
N VAL A 381 14.89 -10.38 -0.78
CA VAL A 381 15.63 -11.30 0.08
C VAL A 381 17.11 -10.94 0.02
N ASN A 382 17.69 -10.58 1.16
CA ASN A 382 19.11 -10.26 1.29
C ASN A 382 19.82 -11.34 2.12
N VAL A 383 20.92 -11.87 1.59
CA VAL A 383 21.82 -12.81 2.26
C VAL A 383 23.17 -12.13 2.43
N GLN A 384 23.48 -11.70 3.65
CA GLN A 384 24.78 -11.14 4.02
C GLN A 384 25.53 -12.13 4.89
N VAL A 385 26.73 -12.51 4.47
CA VAL A 385 27.59 -13.41 5.24
C VAL A 385 29.04 -12.94 5.17
N PRO A 386 29.83 -13.11 6.24
CA PRO A 386 31.27 -12.95 6.15
C PRO A 386 31.85 -13.88 5.07
N SER A 387 32.85 -13.40 4.34
CA SER A 387 33.36 -14.09 3.15
C SER A 387 33.92 -15.49 3.46
N GLU A 388 34.43 -15.72 4.66
CA GLU A 388 34.91 -17.03 5.11
C GLU A 388 33.80 -18.09 5.19
N PHE A 389 32.54 -17.69 5.35
CA PHE A 389 31.39 -18.60 5.43
C PHE A 389 30.61 -18.72 4.12
N LEU A 390 31.05 -18.05 3.04
CA LEU A 390 30.34 -18.02 1.78
C LEU A 390 30.13 -19.43 1.19
N ALA A 391 31.18 -20.24 1.11
CA ALA A 391 31.10 -21.59 0.54
C ALA A 391 30.09 -22.48 1.29
N LYS A 392 30.06 -22.38 2.63
CA LYS A 392 29.08 -23.10 3.46
C LYS A 392 27.66 -22.56 3.25
N THR A 393 27.52 -21.25 3.09
CA THR A 393 26.23 -20.59 2.88
C THR A 393 25.63 -20.94 1.52
N GLN A 394 26.45 -21.01 0.47
CA GLN A 394 26.03 -21.42 -0.87
C GLN A 394 25.50 -22.85 -0.92
N ALA A 395 25.99 -23.74 -0.05
CA ALA A 395 25.48 -25.11 0.07
C ALA A 395 24.09 -25.20 0.75
N ASN A 396 23.65 -24.13 1.41
CA ASN A 396 22.36 -24.08 2.09
C ASN A 396 21.25 -23.57 1.17
N LYS A 397 20.02 -23.62 1.70
CA LYS A 397 18.82 -23.09 1.05
C LYS A 397 18.27 -21.94 1.89
N ASN A 398 17.65 -20.97 1.23
CA ASN A 398 16.89 -19.91 1.88
C ASN A 398 15.40 -20.10 1.60
N MET A 399 14.58 -19.69 2.57
CA MET A 399 13.13 -19.80 2.50
C MET A 399 12.52 -18.41 2.57
N TYR A 400 11.72 -18.08 1.57
CA TYR A 400 10.87 -16.88 1.58
C TYR A 400 9.41 -17.30 1.74
N TRP A 401 8.63 -16.46 2.39
CA TRP A 401 7.22 -16.74 2.68
C TRP A 401 6.39 -15.48 2.57
N LYS A 402 5.22 -15.62 1.92
CA LYS A 402 4.18 -14.59 1.87
C LYS A 402 2.84 -15.20 2.23
N ALA A 403 2.12 -14.58 3.15
CA ALA A 403 0.71 -14.90 3.42
C ALA A 403 -0.18 -14.11 2.47
N LEU A 404 -1.06 -14.78 1.73
CA LEU A 404 -2.02 -14.12 0.84
C LEU A 404 -3.44 -14.44 1.33
N PRO A 405 -4.19 -13.48 1.90
CA PRO A 405 -5.59 -13.69 2.24
C PRO A 405 -6.45 -13.65 0.96
N LEU A 406 -6.98 -14.80 0.55
CA LEU A 406 -7.78 -14.94 -0.66
C LEU A 406 -9.17 -15.48 -0.35
N ARG A 407 -10.18 -15.07 -1.12
CA ARG A 407 -11.51 -15.69 -1.07
C ARG A 407 -11.48 -17.08 -1.72
N PRO A 408 -12.41 -17.98 -1.41
CA PRO A 408 -12.55 -19.24 -2.14
C PRO A 408 -12.76 -19.00 -3.65
N GLY A 409 -12.00 -19.71 -4.48
CA GLY A 409 -12.04 -19.52 -5.92
C GLY A 409 -10.79 -19.97 -6.67
N MET A 410 -10.85 -19.86 -7.99
CA MET A 410 -9.75 -20.20 -8.89
C MET A 410 -8.90 -18.96 -9.18
N TYR A 411 -7.60 -19.08 -8.93
CA TYR A 411 -6.62 -18.03 -9.18
C TYR A 411 -5.45 -18.54 -9.99
N LYS A 412 -4.73 -17.63 -10.62
CA LYS A 412 -3.44 -17.84 -11.25
C LYS A 412 -2.41 -17.03 -10.48
N VAL A 413 -1.39 -17.71 -9.99
CA VAL A 413 -0.26 -17.13 -9.28
C VAL A 413 0.94 -17.14 -10.22
N ASP A 414 1.47 -15.95 -10.46
CA ASP A 414 2.66 -15.66 -11.24
C ASP A 414 3.73 -15.12 -10.29
N ILE A 415 4.93 -15.70 -10.32
CA ILE A 415 6.05 -15.29 -9.48
C ILE A 415 7.27 -15.10 -10.37
N VAL A 416 7.94 -13.97 -10.21
CA VAL A 416 9.19 -13.63 -10.87
C VAL A 416 10.23 -13.39 -9.79
N ILE A 417 11.37 -14.06 -9.93
CA ILE A 417 12.54 -13.86 -9.09
C ILE A 417 13.68 -13.32 -9.95
N LYS A 418 14.41 -12.33 -9.44
CA LYS A 418 15.51 -11.69 -10.16
C LYS A 418 16.70 -11.51 -9.24
N ASP A 419 17.87 -11.95 -9.67
CA ASP A 419 19.13 -11.64 -9.00
C ASP A 419 19.53 -10.18 -9.28
N VAL A 420 19.78 -9.41 -8.22
CA VAL A 420 20.18 -8.00 -8.34
C VAL A 420 21.62 -7.87 -8.83
N ASN A 421 22.49 -8.81 -8.46
CA ASN A 421 23.90 -8.81 -8.82
C ASN A 421 24.15 -9.43 -10.20
N ASN A 422 23.16 -10.13 -10.76
CA ASN A 422 23.16 -10.65 -12.12
C ASN A 422 21.79 -10.43 -12.80
N PRO A 423 21.57 -9.27 -13.45
CA PRO A 423 20.26 -8.90 -13.97
C PRO A 423 19.68 -9.82 -15.06
N GLU A 424 20.50 -10.65 -15.71
CA GLU A 424 20.06 -11.65 -16.70
C GLU A 424 19.61 -12.96 -16.03
N HIS A 425 19.91 -13.15 -14.74
CA HIS A 425 19.54 -14.35 -13.99
C HIS A 425 18.16 -14.19 -13.36
N ILE A 426 17.15 -14.61 -14.14
CA ILE A 426 15.74 -14.47 -13.81
C ILE A 426 15.07 -15.84 -13.77
N GLY A 427 14.14 -16.02 -12.84
CA GLY A 427 13.30 -17.20 -12.72
C GLY A 427 11.84 -16.82 -12.77
N THR A 428 11.01 -17.67 -13.35
CA THR A 428 9.56 -17.48 -13.36
C THR A 428 8.86 -18.75 -12.92
N TRP A 429 7.77 -18.60 -12.16
CA TRP A 429 6.89 -19.68 -11.76
C TRP A 429 5.45 -19.25 -11.97
N ARG A 430 4.67 -20.09 -12.64
CA ARG A 430 3.28 -19.78 -13.02
C ARG A 430 2.41 -21.00 -12.77
N ARG A 431 1.37 -20.84 -11.97
CA ARG A 431 0.42 -21.93 -11.72
C ARG A 431 -0.97 -21.45 -11.35
N SER A 432 -1.97 -22.23 -11.75
CA SER A 432 -3.32 -22.11 -11.20
C SER A 432 -3.40 -22.74 -9.81
N VAL A 433 -4.03 -22.03 -8.88
CA VAL A 433 -4.33 -22.49 -7.52
C VAL A 433 -5.85 -22.45 -7.33
N ASN A 434 -6.38 -23.49 -6.67
CA ASN A 434 -7.79 -23.58 -6.34
C ASN A 434 -7.93 -23.37 -4.83
N VAL A 435 -8.35 -22.18 -4.43
CA VAL A 435 -8.55 -21.83 -3.02
C VAL A 435 -9.85 -22.49 -2.56
N PRO A 436 -9.80 -23.45 -1.61
CA PRO A 436 -10.97 -24.23 -1.22
C PRO A 436 -11.99 -23.36 -0.49
N LYS A 437 -13.25 -23.74 -0.59
CA LYS A 437 -14.32 -23.20 0.25
C LYS A 437 -14.46 -24.08 1.49
N TYR A 438 -14.63 -23.46 2.65
CA TYR A 438 -14.86 -24.15 3.92
C TYR A 438 -16.26 -23.88 4.45
N ASP A 439 -17.23 -24.73 4.07
CA ASP A 439 -18.61 -24.60 4.54
C ASP A 439 -18.72 -24.99 6.02
N ASP A 440 -19.46 -24.23 6.83
CA ASP A 440 -19.55 -24.42 8.29
C ASP A 440 -20.31 -25.69 8.72
N ASP A 441 -21.08 -26.29 7.80
CA ASP A 441 -21.88 -27.49 8.04
C ASP A 441 -21.16 -28.80 7.66
N ARG A 442 -19.93 -28.70 7.15
CA ARG A 442 -19.15 -29.84 6.67
C ARG A 442 -17.79 -29.94 7.34
N LEU A 443 -17.48 -31.13 7.87
CA LEU A 443 -16.17 -31.50 8.36
C LEU A 443 -15.13 -31.24 7.27
N SER A 444 -14.16 -30.39 7.60
CA SER A 444 -13.15 -29.93 6.64
C SER A 444 -11.78 -29.86 7.31
N ALA A 445 -10.72 -29.81 6.51
CA ALA A 445 -9.36 -29.63 7.02
C ALA A 445 -8.54 -28.68 6.14
N SER A 446 -7.56 -28.03 6.75
CA SER A 446 -6.52 -27.28 6.04
C SER A 446 -5.67 -28.22 5.17
N SER A 447 -4.74 -27.64 4.40
CA SER A 447 -3.63 -28.43 3.85
C SER A 447 -2.90 -29.17 4.96
N LEU A 448 -2.46 -30.40 4.66
CA LEU A 448 -1.49 -31.13 5.48
C LEU A 448 -0.08 -30.62 5.17
N ILE A 449 0.47 -29.83 6.08
CA ILE A 449 1.79 -29.21 5.91
C ILE A 449 2.84 -30.13 6.53
N LEU A 450 3.67 -30.76 5.70
CA LEU A 450 4.89 -31.41 6.16
C LEU A 450 5.99 -30.36 6.30
N ALA A 451 6.61 -30.28 7.47
CA ALA A 451 7.51 -29.20 7.83
C ALA A 451 8.90 -29.71 8.24
N SER A 452 9.92 -28.97 7.81
CA SER A 452 11.31 -29.21 8.21
C SER A 452 11.56 -28.81 9.67
N SER A 453 10.84 -27.81 10.15
CA SER A 453 10.90 -27.33 11.53
C SER A 453 9.54 -26.80 11.97
N MET A 454 9.23 -27.00 13.24
CA MET A 454 8.00 -26.52 13.87
C MET A 454 8.28 -26.12 15.31
N ALA A 455 7.80 -24.94 15.73
CA ALA A 455 7.97 -24.44 17.09
C ALA A 455 6.80 -23.53 17.49
N ARG A 456 6.40 -23.53 18.76
CA ARG A 456 5.44 -22.56 19.28
C ARG A 456 6.08 -21.17 19.34
N VAL A 457 5.33 -20.13 18.98
CA VAL A 457 5.79 -18.74 19.07
C VAL A 457 5.31 -18.08 20.37
N PRO A 458 6.08 -17.15 20.95
CA PRO A 458 5.62 -16.34 22.08
C PRO A 458 4.35 -15.56 21.71
N SER A 459 3.48 -15.29 22.69
CA SER A 459 2.19 -14.63 22.47
C SER A 459 2.29 -13.25 21.78
N LYS A 460 3.43 -12.58 21.88
CA LYS A 460 3.69 -11.26 21.26
C LYS A 460 4.01 -11.33 19.77
N GLU A 461 4.34 -12.51 19.25
CA GLU A 461 4.73 -12.73 17.85
C GLU A 461 3.64 -13.48 17.05
N ILE A 462 2.48 -13.71 17.65
CA ILE A 462 1.32 -14.32 17.00
C ILE A 462 0.85 -13.40 15.87
N GLY A 463 0.85 -13.91 14.64
CA GLY A 463 0.39 -13.19 13.45
C GLY A 463 1.36 -12.17 12.86
N ALA A 464 2.54 -11.94 13.47
CA ALA A 464 3.49 -10.88 13.05
C ALA A 464 4.81 -11.42 12.48
N GLY A 465 4.92 -12.73 12.24
CA GLY A 465 6.17 -13.37 11.77
C GLY A 465 5.98 -14.22 10.53
N SER A 466 6.98 -14.22 9.65
CA SER A 466 7.03 -15.17 8.53
C SER A 466 6.92 -16.60 9.04
N PHE A 467 6.20 -17.45 8.32
CA PHE A 467 5.97 -18.85 8.66
C PHE A 467 5.12 -19.09 9.92
N VAL A 468 4.43 -18.08 10.45
CA VAL A 468 3.58 -18.24 11.63
C VAL A 468 2.14 -18.53 11.20
N ILE A 469 1.61 -19.68 11.60
CA ILE A 469 0.21 -20.08 11.40
C ILE A 469 -0.41 -20.27 12.79
N GLY A 470 -1.36 -19.40 13.13
CA GLY A 470 -1.86 -19.30 14.51
C GLY A 470 -0.73 -18.93 15.46
N ASN A 471 -0.45 -19.81 16.42
CA ASN A 471 0.63 -19.65 17.41
C ASN A 471 1.77 -20.66 17.22
N THR A 472 1.90 -21.22 16.02
CA THR A 472 2.97 -22.16 15.66
C THR A 472 3.73 -21.62 14.45
N LYS A 473 5.06 -21.52 14.57
CA LYS A 473 5.97 -21.30 13.46
C LYS A 473 6.18 -22.62 12.74
N VAL A 474 5.76 -22.71 11.49
CA VAL A 474 5.78 -23.90 10.65
C VAL A 474 6.62 -23.60 9.41
N ILE A 475 7.82 -24.17 9.30
CA ILE A 475 8.67 -24.02 8.11
C ILE A 475 8.41 -25.20 7.16
N PRO A 476 7.60 -25.04 6.10
CA PRO A 476 7.20 -26.14 5.24
C PRO A 476 8.40 -26.75 4.51
N SER A 477 8.36 -28.06 4.31
CA SER A 477 9.24 -28.71 3.35
C SER A 477 8.67 -28.49 1.94
N VAL A 478 9.51 -27.97 1.05
CA VAL A 478 9.16 -27.66 -0.34
C VAL A 478 9.76 -28.72 -1.26
N SER A 479 8.94 -29.30 -2.13
CA SER A 479 9.38 -30.19 -3.20
C SER A 479 9.45 -29.43 -4.54
N ALA A 480 10.28 -29.92 -5.46
CA ALA A 480 10.46 -29.28 -6.77
C ALA A 480 9.18 -29.22 -7.61
N ASN A 481 8.27 -30.17 -7.40
CA ASN A 481 6.89 -30.06 -7.85
C ASN A 481 5.95 -30.82 -6.89
N PRO A 482 4.64 -30.50 -6.85
CA PRO A 482 3.70 -31.16 -5.94
C PRO A 482 3.45 -32.64 -6.18
N SER A 483 3.85 -33.17 -7.34
CA SER A 483 3.78 -34.61 -7.60
C SER A 483 4.99 -35.35 -7.00
N LEU A 484 6.06 -34.63 -6.64
CA LEU A 484 7.23 -35.18 -5.99
C LEU A 484 7.09 -35.10 -4.46
N PRO A 485 7.44 -36.19 -3.75
CA PRO A 485 7.45 -36.19 -2.30
C PRO A 485 8.53 -35.25 -1.76
N VAL A 486 8.29 -34.71 -0.58
CA VAL A 486 9.29 -33.96 0.18
C VAL A 486 10.35 -34.91 0.75
N ILE A 487 11.60 -34.45 0.82
CA ILE A 487 12.73 -35.24 1.28
C ILE A 487 13.10 -34.82 2.70
N PHE A 488 13.29 -35.79 3.58
CA PHE A 488 13.76 -35.62 4.95
C PHE A 488 15.03 -36.43 5.18
N LYS A 489 15.92 -35.90 6.02
CA LYS A 489 17.10 -36.63 6.47
C LYS A 489 16.69 -37.60 7.58
N LYS A 490 17.27 -38.80 7.59
CA LYS A 490 17.06 -39.81 8.64
C LYS A 490 17.31 -39.29 10.07
N SER A 491 18.27 -38.38 10.25
CA SER A 491 18.58 -37.78 11.55
C SER A 491 17.57 -36.72 12.01
N GLY A 492 16.62 -36.34 11.17
CA GLY A 492 15.63 -35.32 11.46
C GLY A 492 14.32 -35.86 12.02
N ASN A 493 13.37 -34.95 12.16
CA ASN A 493 11.98 -35.25 12.52
C ASN A 493 11.07 -34.96 11.32
N LEU A 494 10.05 -35.80 11.13
CA LEU A 494 8.89 -35.46 10.34
C LEU A 494 7.96 -34.63 11.22
N ASN A 495 7.97 -33.31 11.00
CA ASN A 495 6.99 -32.43 11.60
C ASN A 495 5.80 -32.30 10.66
N PHE A 496 4.59 -32.28 11.21
CA PHE A 496 3.42 -31.96 10.42
C PHE A 496 2.44 -31.08 11.18
N TRP A 497 1.77 -30.22 10.43
CA TRP A 497 0.76 -29.29 10.90
C TRP A 497 -0.49 -29.38 10.02
N MET A 498 -1.66 -29.45 10.65
CA MET A 498 -2.96 -29.41 9.97
C MET A 498 -4.03 -28.94 10.95
N GLN A 499 -5.04 -28.22 10.48
CA GLN A 499 -6.19 -27.81 11.28
C GLN A 499 -7.46 -28.46 10.74
N VAL A 500 -8.28 -28.98 11.65
CA VAL A 500 -9.58 -29.59 11.38
C VAL A 500 -10.66 -28.61 11.81
N TYR A 501 -11.70 -28.47 11.00
CA TYR A 501 -12.79 -27.52 11.19
C TYR A 501 -14.14 -28.22 11.20
N ASN A 502 -15.11 -27.56 11.85
CA ASN A 502 -16.52 -27.94 11.87
C ASN A 502 -16.74 -29.34 12.46
N LEU A 503 -16.02 -29.66 13.54
CA LEU A 503 -16.32 -30.84 14.35
C LEU A 503 -17.69 -30.66 15.00
N GLY A 504 -18.53 -31.69 14.90
CA GLY A 504 -19.83 -31.73 15.55
C GLY A 504 -19.69 -31.67 17.06
N ILE A 505 -20.49 -30.82 17.70
CA ILE A 505 -20.61 -30.72 19.15
C ILE A 505 -21.94 -31.34 19.56
N ASP A 506 -21.90 -32.38 20.39
CA ASP A 506 -23.12 -33.02 20.88
C ASP A 506 -23.91 -32.06 21.80
N GLU A 507 -25.22 -31.96 21.57
CA GLU A 507 -26.05 -30.99 22.30
C GLU A 507 -26.15 -31.27 23.79
N LYS A 508 -26.01 -32.53 24.22
CA LYS A 508 -26.16 -32.95 25.62
C LYS A 508 -24.84 -32.87 26.37
N SER A 509 -23.76 -33.42 25.81
CA SER A 509 -22.44 -33.42 26.45
C SER A 509 -21.72 -32.08 26.29
N LYS A 510 -22.10 -31.27 25.29
CA LYS A 510 -21.37 -30.08 24.83
C LYS A 510 -19.94 -30.38 24.39
N GLN A 511 -19.68 -31.62 23.99
CA GLN A 511 -18.37 -32.09 23.56
C GLN A 511 -18.40 -32.66 22.15
N ASN A 512 -17.31 -32.52 21.42
CA ASN A 512 -17.02 -33.34 20.24
C ASN A 512 -16.55 -34.75 20.67
N ASN A 513 -16.56 -35.69 19.73
CA ASN A 513 -16.11 -37.07 19.95
C ASN A 513 -15.28 -37.59 18.77
N ALA A 514 -14.54 -36.72 18.09
CA ALA A 514 -13.78 -37.11 16.91
C ALA A 514 -12.58 -38.01 17.25
N GLU A 515 -12.32 -38.95 16.36
CA GLU A 515 -11.16 -39.83 16.39
C GLU A 515 -10.22 -39.45 15.24
N ILE A 516 -8.95 -39.26 15.58
CA ILE A 516 -7.90 -38.85 14.65
C ILE A 516 -6.87 -39.97 14.59
N GLN A 517 -6.80 -40.63 13.44
CA GLN A 517 -5.88 -41.72 13.18
C GLN A 517 -4.70 -41.23 12.33
N TYR A 518 -3.48 -41.41 12.85
CA TYR A 518 -2.23 -41.12 12.16
C TYR A 518 -1.61 -42.43 11.68
N GLN A 519 -1.47 -42.57 10.37
CA GLN A 519 -0.87 -43.75 9.74
C GLN A 519 0.36 -43.35 8.93
N VAL A 520 1.49 -44.01 9.17
CA VAL A 520 2.66 -43.92 8.29
C VAL A 520 2.85 -45.27 7.62
N THR A 521 2.81 -45.28 6.29
CA THR A 521 2.94 -46.48 5.47
C THR A 521 4.26 -46.46 4.72
N ASP A 522 5.02 -47.54 4.81
CA ASP A 522 6.16 -47.81 3.94
C ASP A 522 5.63 -48.20 2.55
N LEU A 523 5.92 -47.40 1.52
CA LEU A 523 5.37 -47.61 0.18
C LEU A 523 6.05 -48.74 -0.60
N ALA A 524 7.21 -49.23 -0.15
CA ALA A 524 7.86 -50.37 -0.77
C ALA A 524 7.27 -51.69 -0.27
N THR A 525 6.96 -51.78 1.03
CA THR A 525 6.43 -53.00 1.65
C THR A 525 4.91 -52.98 1.85
N ASN A 526 4.29 -51.81 1.68
CA ASN A 526 2.88 -51.53 1.98
C ASN A 526 2.48 -51.87 3.43
N LYS A 527 3.43 -51.76 4.37
CA LYS A 527 3.21 -52.01 5.80
C LYS A 527 3.12 -50.70 6.58
N PHE A 528 2.24 -50.69 7.58
CA PHE A 528 2.18 -49.58 8.54
C PHE A 528 3.39 -49.64 9.48
N VAL A 529 4.19 -48.56 9.49
CA VAL A 529 5.28 -48.36 10.45
C VAL A 529 4.83 -47.54 11.65
N LEU A 530 3.71 -46.82 11.51
CA LEU A 530 2.99 -46.17 12.59
C LEU A 530 1.50 -46.28 12.31
N ASP A 531 0.72 -46.66 13.31
CA ASP A 531 -0.74 -46.55 13.33
C ASP A 531 -1.16 -46.20 14.76
N THR A 532 -1.63 -44.98 14.97
CA THR A 532 -2.00 -44.49 16.30
C THR A 532 -3.25 -43.64 16.19
N THR A 533 -4.15 -43.80 17.15
CA THR A 533 -5.41 -43.06 17.20
C THR A 533 -5.47 -42.20 18.45
N GLU A 534 -5.89 -40.95 18.29
CA GLU A 534 -6.13 -40.00 19.37
C GLU A 534 -7.61 -39.56 19.35
N SER A 535 -8.18 -39.32 20.53
CA SER A 535 -9.56 -38.82 20.65
C SER A 535 -9.55 -37.36 21.06
N THR A 536 -10.28 -36.53 20.32
CA THR A 536 -10.41 -35.08 20.59
C THR A 536 -11.18 -34.80 21.87
N ALA A 537 -12.00 -35.74 22.35
CA ALA A 537 -12.68 -35.65 23.64
C ALA A 537 -11.71 -35.53 24.83
N LYS A 538 -10.46 -35.98 24.68
CA LYS A 538 -9.43 -35.90 25.73
C LYS A 538 -8.57 -34.63 25.65
N THR A 539 -8.40 -34.08 24.45
CA THR A 539 -7.48 -32.97 24.20
C THR A 539 -8.21 -31.63 24.06
N ASN A 540 -9.29 -31.61 23.28
CA ASN A 540 -10.01 -30.41 22.89
C ASN A 540 -11.53 -30.67 22.88
N PRO A 541 -12.16 -31.12 23.98
CA PRO A 541 -13.53 -31.62 23.97
C PRO A 541 -14.58 -30.60 23.54
N ASN A 542 -14.41 -29.32 23.87
CA ASN A 542 -15.45 -28.30 23.65
C ASN A 542 -15.21 -27.42 22.41
N ALA A 543 -14.26 -27.79 21.55
CA ALA A 543 -13.90 -27.01 20.38
C ALA A 543 -14.45 -27.66 19.10
N ASP A 544 -15.03 -26.86 18.23
CA ASP A 544 -15.41 -27.26 16.86
C ASP A 544 -14.20 -27.26 15.90
N GLN A 545 -13.05 -26.79 16.37
CA GLN A 545 -11.79 -26.74 15.63
C GLN A 545 -10.64 -27.33 16.44
N VAL A 546 -9.76 -28.08 15.78
CA VAL A 546 -8.59 -28.70 16.41
C VAL A 546 -7.37 -28.53 15.52
N THR A 547 -6.29 -28.03 16.11
CA THR A 547 -4.97 -27.97 15.46
C THR A 547 -4.16 -29.21 15.80
N LEU A 548 -3.73 -29.92 14.77
CA LEU A 548 -2.86 -31.09 14.85
C LEU A 548 -1.44 -30.66 14.54
N GLU A 549 -0.59 -30.72 15.55
CA GLU A 549 0.84 -30.46 15.45
C GLU A 549 1.60 -31.60 16.13
N LYS A 550 2.40 -32.34 15.35
CA LYS A 550 3.19 -33.47 15.87
C LYS A 550 4.56 -33.52 15.21
N SER A 551 5.50 -34.11 15.93
CA SER A 551 6.86 -34.38 15.48
C SER A 551 7.17 -35.85 15.67
N LEU A 552 7.54 -36.54 14.60
CA LEU A 552 7.93 -37.95 14.61
C LEU A 552 9.43 -38.07 14.30
N PRO A 553 10.25 -38.60 15.22
CA PRO A 553 11.65 -38.90 14.94
C PRO A 553 11.80 -39.95 13.83
N LEU A 554 12.63 -39.67 12.82
CA LEU A 554 12.82 -40.55 11.67
C LEU A 554 13.98 -41.55 11.85
N GLY A 555 14.76 -41.42 12.93
CA GLY A 555 16.00 -42.19 13.12
C GLY A 555 15.83 -43.71 13.15
N SER A 556 14.65 -44.21 13.55
CA SER A 556 14.32 -45.64 13.57
C SER A 556 13.83 -46.18 12.22
N LEU A 557 13.44 -45.31 11.29
CA LEU A 557 12.95 -45.70 9.97
C LEU A 557 14.12 -45.90 9.00
N GLN A 558 13.94 -46.79 8.03
CA GLN A 558 14.94 -47.01 6.99
C GLN A 558 14.80 -45.95 5.89
N PRO A 559 15.88 -45.61 5.16
CA PRO A 559 15.77 -44.79 3.97
C PRO A 559 14.79 -45.42 2.96
N GLY A 560 13.89 -44.62 2.41
CA GLY A 560 12.79 -45.15 1.60
C GLY A 560 11.66 -44.15 1.35
N LYS A 561 10.64 -44.62 0.63
CA LYS A 561 9.44 -43.83 0.32
C LYS A 561 8.32 -44.20 1.30
N TYR A 562 7.73 -43.18 1.90
CA TYR A 562 6.68 -43.31 2.90
C TYR A 562 5.48 -42.41 2.56
N SER A 563 4.36 -42.68 3.20
CA SER A 563 3.16 -41.83 3.12
C SER A 563 2.58 -41.63 4.51
N LEU A 564 2.32 -40.38 4.89
CA LEU A 564 1.57 -40.02 6.08
C LEU A 564 0.10 -39.83 5.69
N ALA A 565 -0.79 -40.58 6.29
CA ALA A 565 -2.24 -40.38 6.20
C ALA A 565 -2.80 -39.97 7.57
N ILE A 566 -3.60 -38.91 7.59
CA ILE A 566 -4.36 -38.47 8.76
C ILE A 566 -5.83 -38.60 8.43
N LYS A 567 -6.51 -39.52 9.13
CA LYS A 567 -7.94 -39.78 8.99
C LYS A 567 -8.66 -39.18 10.19
N ILE A 568 -9.74 -38.47 9.94
CA ILE A 568 -10.59 -37.87 10.96
C ILE A 568 -11.97 -38.48 10.81
N ASN A 569 -12.47 -39.06 11.89
CA ASN A 569 -13.82 -39.61 12.00
C ASN A 569 -14.57 -38.83 13.07
N ASP A 570 -15.55 -38.01 12.67
CA ASP A 570 -16.40 -37.26 13.60
C ASP A 570 -17.62 -38.11 13.98
N GLY A 571 -17.63 -38.57 15.22
CA GLY A 571 -18.72 -39.41 15.74
C GLY A 571 -20.03 -38.67 15.99
N VAL A 572 -20.06 -37.33 16.02
CA VAL A 572 -21.29 -36.53 16.19
C VAL A 572 -21.93 -36.28 14.83
N SER A 573 -21.19 -35.67 13.90
CA SER A 573 -21.72 -35.37 12.55
C SER A 573 -21.76 -36.62 11.63
N LYS A 574 -21.11 -37.71 12.03
CA LYS A 574 -20.91 -38.95 11.23
C LYS A 574 -20.16 -38.71 9.93
N GLN A 575 -19.38 -37.63 9.85
CA GLN A 575 -18.56 -37.30 8.69
C GLN A 575 -17.13 -37.83 8.87
N GLN A 576 -16.49 -38.14 7.75
CA GLN A 576 -15.10 -38.59 7.70
C GLN A 576 -14.34 -37.82 6.63
N ILE A 577 -13.10 -37.44 6.94
CA ILE A 577 -12.15 -36.90 5.97
C ILE A 577 -10.78 -37.57 6.13
N SER A 578 -9.96 -37.55 5.07
CA SER A 578 -8.60 -38.06 5.10
C SER A 578 -7.69 -37.15 4.30
N GLN A 579 -6.51 -36.86 4.84
CA GLN A 579 -5.44 -36.14 4.14
C GLN A 579 -4.21 -37.03 4.07
N THR A 580 -3.52 -37.01 2.93
CA THR A 580 -2.37 -37.88 2.68
C THR A 580 -1.22 -37.08 2.07
N ALA A 581 -0.01 -37.29 2.58
CA ALA A 581 1.19 -36.63 2.08
C ALA A 581 2.34 -37.64 1.94
N PRO A 582 2.90 -37.83 0.72
CA PRO A 582 4.05 -38.69 0.52
C PRO A 582 5.35 -37.97 0.92
N PHE A 583 6.31 -38.72 1.45
CA PHE A 583 7.64 -38.21 1.80
C PHE A 583 8.72 -39.28 1.59
N VAL A 584 9.97 -38.84 1.51
CA VAL A 584 11.15 -39.70 1.35
C VAL A 584 12.09 -39.47 2.52
N ILE A 585 12.70 -40.55 3.00
CA ILE A 585 13.78 -40.52 3.97
C ILE A 585 15.08 -40.86 3.24
N GLU A 586 16.07 -39.97 3.34
CA GLU A 586 17.45 -40.16 2.86
C GLU A 586 18.44 -40.31 4.01
#